data_AF-A8MRE2-F1
#
_entry.id   AF-A8MRE2-F1
#
_cell.length_a   1.000
_cell.length_b   1.000
_cell.length_c   1.000
_cell.angle_alpha   90.00
_cell.angle_beta   90.00
_cell.angle_gamma   90.00
#
_symmetry.space_group_name_H-M   'P 1'
#
loop_
_entity.id
_entity.type
_entity.pdbx_description
1 polymer ?
#
loop_
_entity_poly.entity_id
_entity_poly.type
_entity_poly.pdbx_seq_one_letter_code
_entity_poly.pdbx_strand_id
1 'polypeptide(L)'
;MKTKQIKMMFFVLIVVSALIFRPSEAQMKIQSWICSSEQIAPIVNVSGCFDALKLALGSEKFVRLLSKDCCNAVNILPHCLLIVSPGVEYNTIVLRDLCSQ
;
A
#
# COMPACT_ATOMS: atom_id res chain seq x y z
N MET A 1 30.01 27.31 -34.87
CA MET A 1 29.19 26.16 -35.37
C MET A 1 28.23 26.66 -36.43
N LYS A 2 28.10 25.98 -37.58
CA LYS A 2 27.10 26.32 -38.60
C LYS A 2 25.69 26.06 -38.05
N THR A 3 24.72 26.93 -38.37
CA THR A 3 23.32 26.85 -37.88
C THR A 3 22.66 25.48 -38.08
N LYS A 4 23.02 24.74 -39.14
CA LYS A 4 22.55 23.35 -39.35
C LYS A 4 22.98 22.39 -38.22
N GLN A 5 24.20 22.52 -37.71
CA GLN A 5 24.71 21.67 -36.63
C GLN A 5 24.05 22.00 -35.28
N ILE A 6 23.75 23.28 -35.04
CA ILE A 6 23.05 23.73 -33.82
C ILE A 6 21.67 23.09 -33.73
N LYS A 7 20.90 23.09 -34.84
CA LYS A 7 19.57 22.45 -34.87
C LYS A 7 19.64 20.95 -34.53
N MET A 8 20.63 20.24 -35.05
CA MET A 8 20.80 18.81 -34.78
C MET A 8 21.13 18.54 -33.30
N MET A 9 22.00 19.33 -32.69
CA MET A 9 22.30 19.22 -31.25
C MET A 9 21.07 19.45 -30.37
N PHE A 10 20.25 20.46 -30.68
CA PHE A 10 19.01 20.72 -29.93
C PHE A 10 18.02 19.55 -30.04
N PHE A 11 17.87 18.96 -31.22
CA PHE A 11 16.96 17.84 -31.41
C PHE A 11 17.38 16.61 -30.60
N VAL A 12 18.69 16.30 -30.60
CA VAL A 12 19.25 15.21 -29.79
C VAL A 12 19.03 15.46 -28.29
N LEU A 13 19.25 16.68 -27.80
CA LEU A 13 19.02 17.04 -26.39
C LEU A 13 17.56 16.90 -25.98
N ILE A 14 16.61 17.32 -26.83
CA ILE A 14 15.17 17.18 -26.57
C ILE A 14 14.78 15.70 -26.51
N VAL A 15 15.27 14.89 -27.44
CA VAL A 15 14.98 13.45 -27.49
C VAL A 15 15.54 12.76 -26.24
N VAL A 16 16.81 13.01 -25.87
CA VAL A 16 17.43 12.45 -24.66
C VAL A 16 16.67 12.87 -23.41
N SER A 17 16.27 14.14 -23.30
CA SER A 17 15.45 14.62 -22.19
C SER A 17 14.10 13.89 -22.14
N ALA A 18 13.42 13.75 -23.28
CA ALA A 18 12.15 13.03 -23.37
C ALA A 18 12.25 11.52 -23.08
N LEU A 19 13.44 10.92 -23.26
CA LEU A 19 13.75 9.53 -22.91
C LEU A 19 14.03 9.36 -21.42
N ILE A 20 14.79 10.26 -20.81
CA ILE A 20 15.07 10.24 -19.35
C ILE A 20 13.78 10.50 -18.56
N PHE A 21 12.92 11.40 -19.07
CA PHE A 21 11.61 11.70 -18.50
C PHE A 21 10.52 10.74 -18.95
N ARG A 22 10.82 9.60 -19.60
CA ARG A 22 9.81 8.54 -19.70
C ARG A 22 9.60 8.01 -18.29
N PRO A 23 8.45 8.28 -17.62
CA PRO A 23 8.09 7.47 -16.47
C PRO A 23 8.11 6.04 -17.00
N SER A 24 8.97 5.21 -16.42
CA SER A 24 8.96 3.78 -16.73
C SER A 24 7.53 3.33 -16.45
N GLU A 25 6.77 2.94 -17.48
CA GLU A 25 5.42 2.38 -17.29
C GLU A 25 5.48 1.03 -16.54
N ALA A 26 6.70 0.52 -16.31
CA ALA A 26 7.00 -0.45 -15.27
C ALA A 26 7.11 0.18 -13.87
N GLN A 27 6.51 1.34 -13.62
CA GLN A 27 5.77 1.53 -12.38
C GLN A 27 4.77 0.38 -12.35
N MET A 28 5.26 -0.78 -11.90
CA MET A 28 4.49 -1.82 -11.28
C MET A 28 3.44 -1.03 -10.55
N LYS A 29 2.20 -1.17 -11.01
CA LYS A 29 1.07 -0.87 -10.20
C LYS A 29 1.36 -1.64 -8.92
N ILE A 30 1.98 -0.97 -7.96
CA ILE A 30 1.73 -1.15 -6.55
C ILE A 30 0.32 -0.60 -6.37
N GLN A 31 -0.63 -1.11 -7.17
CA GLN A 31 -1.98 -1.36 -6.74
C GLN A 31 -1.75 -2.37 -5.63
N SER A 32 -1.40 -1.84 -4.46
CA SER A 32 -1.87 -2.48 -3.25
C SER A 32 -3.38 -2.45 -3.43
N TRP A 33 -3.88 -3.59 -3.91
CA TRP A 33 -5.24 -3.75 -4.33
C TRP A 33 -6.06 -3.76 -3.04
N ILE A 34 -7.21 -3.09 -3.04
CA ILE A 34 -8.07 -3.03 -1.86
C ILE A 34 -8.51 -4.46 -1.55
N CYS A 35 -8.40 -4.87 -0.29
CA CYS A 35 -8.80 -6.21 0.14
C CYS A 35 -10.26 -6.46 -0.25
N SER A 36 -10.56 -7.61 -0.87
CA SER A 36 -11.94 -7.99 -1.15
C SER A 36 -12.63 -8.44 0.14
N SER A 37 -13.97 -8.44 0.12
CA SER A 37 -14.78 -8.93 1.25
C SER A 37 -14.43 -10.36 1.65
N GLU A 38 -14.09 -11.22 0.68
CA GLU A 38 -13.71 -12.62 0.91
C GLU A 38 -12.35 -12.71 1.63
N GLN A 39 -11.43 -11.80 1.31
CA GLN A 39 -10.08 -11.82 1.87
C GLN A 39 -10.01 -11.23 3.27
N ILE A 40 -10.92 -10.33 3.62
CA ILE A 40 -11.05 -9.81 4.98
C ILE A 40 -11.93 -10.69 5.87
N ALA A 41 -12.60 -11.70 5.32
CA ALA A 41 -13.45 -12.62 6.07
C ALA A 41 -12.77 -13.20 7.33
N PRO A 42 -11.46 -13.56 7.33
CA PRO A 42 -10.79 -14.03 8.54
C PRO A 42 -10.91 -13.08 9.74
N ILE A 43 -10.68 -11.78 9.55
CA ILE A 43 -10.72 -10.80 10.64
C ILE A 43 -12.16 -10.38 10.97
N VAL A 44 -13.06 -10.40 10.01
CA VAL A 44 -14.48 -10.08 10.23
C VAL A 44 -15.19 -11.20 11.00
N ASN A 45 -14.80 -12.45 10.76
CA ASN A 45 -15.39 -13.62 11.41
C ASN A 45 -14.94 -13.77 12.89
N VAL A 46 -13.83 -13.15 13.29
CA VAL A 46 -13.41 -13.10 14.69
C VAL A 46 -14.13 -11.94 15.38
N SER A 47 -15.00 -12.27 16.34
CA SER A 47 -15.81 -11.30 17.06
C SER A 47 -14.95 -10.16 17.65
N GLY A 48 -15.28 -8.91 17.28
CA GLY A 48 -14.60 -7.71 17.75
C GLY A 48 -13.19 -7.47 17.17
N CYS A 49 -12.65 -8.36 16.34
CA CYS A 49 -11.28 -8.21 15.84
C CYS A 49 -11.11 -6.97 14.96
N PHE A 50 -12.05 -6.73 14.04
CA PHE A 50 -12.00 -5.54 13.18
C PHE A 50 -12.03 -4.24 14.00
N ASP A 51 -12.91 -4.14 15.00
CA ASP A 51 -13.00 -2.96 15.88
C ASP A 51 -11.74 -2.78 16.74
N ALA A 52 -11.20 -3.88 17.27
CA ALA A 52 -9.94 -3.87 18.02
C ALA A 52 -8.77 -3.40 17.15
N LEU A 53 -8.70 -3.82 15.88
CA LEU A 53 -7.72 -3.33 14.92
C LEU A 53 -7.88 -1.82 14.67
N LYS A 54 -9.11 -1.31 14.52
CA LYS A 54 -9.33 0.13 14.37
C LYS A 54 -8.80 0.92 15.57
N LEU A 55 -9.06 0.44 16.78
CA LEU A 55 -8.58 1.06 18.01
C LEU A 55 -7.04 1.02 18.09
N ALA A 56 -6.44 -0.13 17.78
CA ALA A 56 -4.99 -0.31 17.78
C ALA A 56 -4.27 0.60 16.76
N LEU A 57 -4.87 0.80 15.58
CA LEU A 57 -4.38 1.74 14.58
C LEU A 57 -4.50 3.21 15.02
N GLY A 58 -5.49 3.53 15.85
CA GLY A 58 -5.66 4.86 16.42
C GLY A 58 -4.70 5.15 17.59
N SER A 59 -4.30 4.13 18.35
CA SER A 59 -3.32 4.28 19.43
C SER A 59 -2.70 2.94 19.84
N GLU A 60 -1.37 2.95 20.01
CA GLU A 60 -0.59 1.80 20.50
C GLU A 60 -1.07 1.25 21.86
N LYS A 61 -1.72 2.09 22.66
CA LYS A 61 -2.30 1.68 23.96
C LYS A 61 -3.36 0.57 23.80
N PHE A 62 -4.03 0.52 22.65
CA PHE A 62 -5.08 -0.45 22.37
C PHE A 62 -4.56 -1.72 21.68
N VAL A 63 -3.27 -1.83 21.37
CA VAL A 63 -2.67 -3.06 20.81
C VAL A 63 -2.89 -4.26 21.72
N ARG A 64 -2.90 -4.04 23.04
CA ARG A 64 -3.18 -5.08 24.05
C ARG A 64 -4.60 -5.67 23.98
N LEU A 65 -5.52 -5.02 23.25
CA LEU A 65 -6.88 -5.53 23.02
C LEU A 65 -6.92 -6.55 21.86
N LEU A 66 -5.85 -6.69 21.08
CA LEU A 66 -5.77 -7.67 20.02
C LEU A 66 -5.66 -9.07 20.63
N SER A 67 -6.73 -9.85 20.51
CA SER A 67 -6.72 -11.24 20.94
C SER A 67 -5.79 -12.06 20.07
N LYS A 68 -5.30 -13.19 20.62
CA LYS A 68 -4.51 -14.15 19.86
C LYS A 68 -5.24 -14.63 18.61
N ASP A 69 -6.55 -14.84 18.71
CA ASP A 69 -7.39 -15.26 17.58
C ASP A 69 -7.47 -14.18 16.50
N CYS A 70 -7.58 -12.90 16.90
CA CYS A 70 -7.56 -11.78 15.97
C CYS A 70 -6.21 -11.71 15.25
N CYS A 71 -5.10 -11.85 15.97
CA CYS A 71 -3.78 -11.82 15.36
C CYS A 71 -3.49 -13.02 14.45
N ASN A 72 -3.99 -14.21 14.79
CA ASN A 72 -3.94 -15.36 13.89
C ASN A 72 -4.71 -15.09 12.58
N ALA A 73 -5.88 -14.46 12.67
CA ALA A 73 -6.66 -14.07 11.50
C ALA A 73 -5.96 -12.99 10.64
N VAL A 74 -5.31 -12.02 11.26
CA VAL A 74 -4.50 -10.99 10.57
C VAL A 74 -3.32 -11.61 9.82
N ASN A 75 -2.64 -12.58 10.43
CA ASN A 75 -1.45 -13.21 9.86
C ASN A 75 -1.72 -13.98 8.56
N ILE A 76 -2.95 -14.47 8.36
CA ILE A 76 -3.34 -15.17 7.12
C ILE A 76 -3.92 -14.24 6.05
N LEU A 77 -4.10 -12.94 6.33
CA LEU A 77 -4.56 -11.98 5.32
C LEU A 77 -3.54 -11.86 4.19
N PRO A 78 -3.97 -11.68 2.93
CA PRO A 78 -3.05 -11.39 1.84
C PRO A 78 -2.48 -9.96 1.94
N HIS A 79 -1.48 -9.65 1.12
CA HIS A 79 -0.96 -8.29 1.00
C HIS A 79 -1.94 -7.41 0.21
N CYS A 80 -2.68 -6.55 0.91
CA CYS A 80 -3.71 -5.68 0.34
C CYS A 80 -3.94 -4.43 1.22
N LEU A 81 -4.73 -3.48 0.74
CA LEU A 81 -5.17 -2.31 1.53
C LEU A 81 -6.51 -2.62 2.20
N LEU A 82 -6.52 -2.63 3.53
CA LEU A 82 -7.73 -2.72 4.34
C LEU A 82 -8.30 -1.32 4.56
N ILE A 83 -9.53 -1.10 4.11
CA ILE A 83 -10.25 0.15 4.40
C ILE A 83 -10.82 0.08 5.81
N VAL A 84 -10.37 0.98 6.67
CA VAL A 84 -10.78 1.04 8.08
C VAL A 84 -11.90 2.05 8.29
N SER A 85 -11.84 3.17 7.57
CA SER A 85 -12.87 4.21 7.50
C SER A 85 -12.81 4.94 6.16
N PRO A 86 -13.83 5.72 5.78
CA PRO A 86 -13.81 6.46 4.51
C PRO A 86 -12.54 7.31 4.37
N GLY A 87 -11.74 7.05 3.33
CA GLY A 87 -10.47 7.74 3.08
C GLY A 87 -9.28 7.30 3.95
N VAL A 88 -9.46 6.28 4.81
CA VAL A 88 -8.39 5.74 5.65
C VAL A 88 -8.23 4.25 5.36
N GLU A 89 -7.07 3.93 4.78
CA GLU A 89 -6.69 2.59 4.39
C GLU A 89 -5.30 2.25 4.94
N TYR A 90 -5.15 0.99 5.36
CA TYR A 90 -3.90 0.49 5.91
C TYR A 90 -3.47 -0.74 5.14
N ASN A 91 -2.17 -0.82 4.86
CA ASN A 91 -1.60 -2.05 4.33
C ASN A 91 -1.68 -3.15 5.39
N THR A 92 -2.07 -4.36 5.00
CA THR A 92 -2.16 -5.50 5.94
C THR A 92 -0.82 -5.81 6.63
N ILE A 93 0.32 -5.40 6.08
CA ILE A 93 1.63 -5.45 6.77
C ILE A 93 1.58 -4.70 8.09
N VAL A 94 1.00 -3.49 8.12
CA VAL A 94 0.88 -2.69 9.36
C VAL A 94 0.06 -3.44 10.41
N LEU A 95 -0.99 -4.15 9.99
CA LEU A 95 -1.81 -4.94 10.91
C LEU A 95 -1.00 -6.11 11.51
N ARG A 96 -0.14 -6.76 10.71
CA ARG A 96 0.75 -7.83 11.19
C ARG A 96 1.79 -7.31 12.16
N ASP A 97 2.31 -6.11 11.92
CA ASP A 97 3.26 -5.44 12.82
C ASP A 97 2.60 -5.18 14.19
N LEU A 98 1.33 -4.74 14.21
CA LEU A 98 0.58 -4.59 15.47
C LEU A 98 0.46 -5.92 16.24
N CYS A 99 0.38 -7.03 15.54
CA CYS A 99 0.29 -8.37 16.11
C CYS A 99 1.63 -9.01 16.50
N SER A 100 2.76 -8.35 16.19
CA SER A 100 4.10 -8.82 16.50
C SER A 100 4.69 -8.16 17.77
N GLN A 101 3.90 -7.34 18.47
CA GLN A 101 4.28 -6.59 19.68
C GLN A 101 3.90 -7.28 20.98
#